data_AF-A0A554JKX6-F1
#
_entry.id   AF-A0A554JKX6-F1
#
_cell.length_a   1.000
_cell.length_b   1.000
_cell.length_c   1.000
_cell.angle_alpha   90.00
_cell.angle_beta   90.00
_cell.angle_gamma   90.00
#
_symmetry.space_group_name_H-M   'P 1'
#
loop_
_entity.id
_entity.type
_entity.pdbx_description
1 polymer ?
#
loop_
_entity_poly.entity_id
_entity_poly.type
_entity_poly.pdbx_seq_one_letter_code
_entity_poly.pdbx_strand_id
1 'polypeptide(L)'
;MEEKSALREVFHNSVLDTLTQSDAGLRQEYKEKQAWGLLASIDLHQCNREAITSPEKIRQFVYELCERIDMTRHGECLIERFGSGDLEGYSMFQFIETSCISAHFDEKVSNAAYIDIFSCKYFDPYQASEFAKEFFGAEDYTMTHVLRK
;
A
#
# COMPACT_ATOMS: atom_id res chain seq x y z
N MET A 1 -17.88 20.79 -20.11
CA MET A 1 -16.51 20.47 -19.67
C MET A 1 -16.34 20.78 -18.18
N GLU A 2 -16.82 21.93 -17.71
CA GLU A 2 -16.81 22.32 -16.28
C GLU A 2 -17.63 21.41 -15.37
N GLU A 3 -18.82 20.97 -15.78
CA GLU A 3 -19.70 20.12 -14.95
C GLU A 3 -19.10 18.75 -14.61
N LYS A 4 -18.36 18.14 -15.55
CA LYS A 4 -17.60 16.90 -15.31
C LYS A 4 -16.39 17.11 -14.39
N SER A 5 -15.84 18.32 -14.35
CA SER A 5 -14.74 18.68 -13.46
C SER A 5 -15.23 18.86 -12.03
N ALA A 6 -16.33 19.59 -11.84
CA ALA A 6 -16.95 19.79 -10.53
C ALA A 6 -17.45 18.48 -9.91
N LEU A 7 -18.04 17.58 -10.71
CA LEU A 7 -18.47 16.26 -10.23
C LEU A 7 -17.30 15.38 -9.79
N ARG A 8 -16.15 15.45 -10.48
CA ARG A 8 -14.92 14.73 -10.08
C ARG A 8 -14.34 15.28 -8.78
N GLU A 9 -14.34 16.59 -8.61
CA GLU A 9 -13.84 17.26 -7.41
C GLU A 9 -14.71 16.97 -6.18
N VAL A 10 -16.03 17.01 -6.33
CA VAL A 10 -16.97 16.64 -5.26
C VAL A 10 -16.81 15.16 -4.86
N PHE A 11 -16.69 14.26 -5.85
CA PHE A 11 -16.46 12.84 -5.57
C PHE A 11 -15.14 12.63 -4.82
N HIS A 12 -14.05 13.27 -5.29
CA HIS A 12 -12.74 13.22 -4.65
C HIS A 12 -12.77 13.69 -3.19
N ASN A 13 -13.42 14.83 -2.92
CA ASN A 13 -13.54 15.36 -1.56
C ASN A 13 -14.35 14.42 -0.64
N SER A 14 -15.43 13.81 -1.14
CA SER A 14 -16.22 12.85 -0.35
C SER A 14 -15.44 11.58 0.03
N VAL A 15 -14.54 11.14 -0.86
CA VAL A 15 -13.65 10.00 -0.61
C VAL A 15 -12.63 10.38 0.47
N LEU A 16 -11.99 11.55 0.34
CA LEU A 16 -11.04 12.06 1.34
C LEU A 16 -11.68 12.20 2.74
N ASP A 17 -12.92 12.69 2.82
CA ASP A 17 -13.64 12.80 4.09
C ASP A 17 -13.89 11.43 4.73
N THR A 18 -14.24 10.43 3.92
CA THR A 18 -14.49 9.05 4.39
C THR A 18 -13.20 8.39 4.88
N LEU A 19 -12.09 8.55 4.14
CA LEU A 19 -10.77 8.04 4.54
C LEU A 19 -10.30 8.71 5.83
N THR A 20 -10.50 10.03 5.96
CA THR A 20 -10.15 10.78 7.18
C THR A 20 -10.91 10.29 8.42
N GLN A 21 -12.22 10.02 8.27
CA GLN A 21 -13.01 9.47 9.38
C GLN A 21 -12.57 8.06 9.77
N SER A 22 -12.20 7.25 8.77
CA SER A 22 -11.73 5.88 9.00
C SER A 22 -10.36 5.85 9.68
N ASP A 23 -9.41 6.72 9.29
CA ASP A 23 -8.12 6.91 9.98
C ASP A 23 -8.33 7.32 11.44
N ALA A 24 -9.16 8.33 11.68
CA ALA A 24 -9.39 8.84 13.02
C ALA A 24 -9.90 7.76 13.99
N GLY A 25 -10.83 6.91 13.52
CA GLY A 25 -11.35 5.78 14.30
C GLY A 25 -10.29 4.74 14.61
N LEU A 26 -9.53 4.29 13.61
CA LEU A 26 -8.47 3.30 13.78
C LEU A 26 -7.32 3.82 14.64
N ARG A 27 -6.96 5.10 14.49
CA ARG A 27 -5.93 5.76 15.30
C ARG A 27 -6.32 5.80 16.77
N GLN A 28 -7.59 6.05 17.06
CA GLN A 28 -8.11 6.01 18.42
C GLN A 28 -8.05 4.58 18.97
N GLU A 29 -8.52 3.58 18.21
CA GLU A 29 -8.49 2.17 18.62
C GLU A 29 -7.06 1.67 18.89
N TYR A 30 -6.10 2.03 18.04
CA TYR A 30 -4.67 1.71 18.19
C TYR A 30 -4.13 2.21 19.55
N LYS A 31 -4.48 3.44 19.93
CA LYS A 31 -4.09 4.04 21.22
C LYS A 31 -4.78 3.37 22.40
N GLU A 32 -6.09 3.17 22.32
CA GLU A 32 -6.90 2.57 23.40
C GLU A 32 -6.47 1.14 23.70
N LYS A 33 -6.16 0.36 22.67
CA LYS A 33 -5.71 -1.03 22.81
C LYS A 33 -4.21 -1.16 23.14
N GLN A 34 -3.48 -0.04 23.23
CA GLN A 34 -2.03 0.01 23.42
C GLN A 34 -1.33 -0.97 22.46
N ALA A 35 -1.74 -0.97 21.19
CA ALA A 35 -1.22 -1.90 20.21
C ALA A 35 0.30 -1.71 20.05
N TRP A 36 1.04 -2.82 20.02
CA TRP A 36 2.48 -2.82 19.72
C TRP A 36 2.76 -2.39 18.27
N GLY A 37 1.83 -2.71 17.36
CA GLY A 37 1.97 -2.34 15.96
C GLY A 37 0.67 -2.47 15.17
N LEU A 38 0.75 -2.08 13.90
CA LEU A 38 -0.33 -2.15 12.92
C LEU A 38 0.19 -2.93 11.71
N LEU A 39 -0.58 -3.94 11.30
CA LEU A 39 -0.45 -4.57 9.98
C LEU A 39 -1.57 -4.04 9.10
N ALA A 40 -1.24 -3.56 7.90
CA ALA A 40 -2.20 -3.37 6.82
C ALA A 40 -1.85 -4.31 5.67
N SER A 41 -2.83 -5.06 5.20
CA SER A 41 -2.73 -5.95 4.05
C SER A 41 -3.63 -5.40 2.95
N ILE A 42 -3.04 -5.10 1.80
CA ILE A 42 -3.63 -4.33 0.71
C ILE A 42 -3.56 -5.18 -0.55
N ASP A 43 -4.71 -5.44 -1.16
CA ASP A 43 -4.81 -6.10 -2.46
C ASP A 43 -5.18 -5.04 -3.50
N LEU A 44 -4.25 -4.74 -4.41
CA LEU A 44 -4.50 -3.88 -5.55
C LEU A 44 -4.98 -4.70 -6.74
N HIS A 45 -6.04 -4.25 -7.41
CA HIS A 45 -6.62 -4.96 -8.55
C HIS A 45 -6.40 -4.21 -9.87
N GLN A 46 -6.11 -4.95 -10.93
CA GLN A 46 -5.93 -4.42 -12.29
C GLN A 46 -4.89 -3.29 -12.36
N CYS A 47 -3.72 -3.51 -11.77
CA CYS A 47 -2.59 -2.58 -11.82
C CYS A 47 -2.08 -2.38 -13.26
N ASN A 48 -1.40 -1.25 -13.48
CA ASN A 48 -0.57 -1.07 -14.66
C ASN A 48 0.56 -2.10 -14.64
N ARG A 49 0.53 -3.00 -15.64
CA ARG A 49 1.52 -4.07 -15.80
C ARG A 49 2.96 -3.56 -15.86
N GLU A 50 3.22 -2.45 -16.55
CA GLU A 50 4.59 -1.90 -16.66
C GLU A 50 5.12 -1.43 -15.29
N ALA A 51 4.25 -0.98 -14.40
CA ALA A 51 4.62 -0.55 -13.07
C ALA A 51 4.97 -1.73 -12.15
N ILE A 52 4.14 -2.79 -12.15
CA ILE A 52 4.34 -3.97 -11.29
C ILE A 52 5.42 -4.94 -11.80
N THR A 53 5.91 -4.75 -13.03
CA THR A 53 6.98 -5.56 -13.64
C THR A 53 8.32 -4.83 -13.75
N SER A 54 8.42 -3.60 -13.22
CA SER A 54 9.67 -2.83 -13.19
C SER A 54 10.27 -2.87 -11.78
N PRO A 55 11.45 -3.49 -11.60
CA PRO A 55 12.14 -3.48 -10.31
C PRO A 55 12.55 -2.06 -9.89
N GLU A 56 12.78 -1.15 -10.83
CA GLU A 56 13.00 0.28 -10.57
C GLU A 56 11.77 0.94 -9.97
N LYS A 57 10.59 0.69 -10.54
CA LYS A 57 9.32 1.20 -10.01
C LYS A 57 8.96 0.60 -8.66
N ILE A 58 9.17 -0.70 -8.47
CA ILE A 58 8.95 -1.35 -7.17
C ILE A 58 9.85 -0.73 -6.10
N ARG A 59 11.13 -0.48 -6.41
CA ARG A 59 12.04 0.21 -5.48
C ARG A 59 11.59 1.64 -5.20
N GLN A 60 11.22 2.38 -6.25
CA GLN A 60 10.70 3.75 -6.10
C GLN A 60 9.46 3.78 -5.19
N PHE A 61 8.52 2.84 -5.39
CA PHE A 61 7.33 2.69 -4.55
C PHE A 61 7.68 2.54 -3.08
N VAL A 62 8.56 1.60 -2.74
CA VAL A 62 8.99 1.37 -1.35
C VAL A 62 9.60 2.62 -0.75
N TYR A 63 10.40 3.35 -1.53
CA TYR A 63 11.04 4.56 -1.07
C TYR A 63 10.02 5.64 -0.73
N GLU A 64 9.09 5.92 -1.63
CA GLU A 64 8.05 6.93 -1.42
C GLU A 64 7.03 6.51 -0.35
N LEU A 65 6.69 5.22 -0.26
CA LEU A 65 5.83 4.69 0.79
C LEU A 65 6.43 4.96 2.17
N CYS A 66 7.72 4.69 2.36
CA CYS A 66 8.41 4.91 3.64
C CYS A 66 8.39 6.38 4.06
N GLU A 67 8.59 7.32 3.12
CA GLU A 67 8.47 8.76 3.41
C GLU A 67 7.05 9.13 3.85
N ARG A 68 6.02 8.55 3.22
CA ARG A 68 4.61 8.84 3.53
C ARG A 68 4.15 8.29 4.87
N ILE A 69 4.62 7.10 5.25
CA ILE A 69 4.29 6.48 6.54
C ILE A 69 5.26 6.91 7.65
N ASP A 70 6.20 7.82 7.34
CA ASP A 70 7.22 8.34 8.26
C ASP A 70 7.99 7.21 8.96
N MET A 71 8.50 6.26 8.15
CA MET A 71 9.33 5.14 8.59
C MET A 71 10.70 5.15 7.92
N THR A 72 11.72 4.80 8.69
CA THR A 72 13.10 4.71 8.20
C THR A 72 13.36 3.34 7.59
N ARG A 73 13.80 3.29 6.33
CA ARG A 73 14.28 2.05 5.69
C ARG A 73 15.56 1.56 6.36
N HIS A 74 15.70 0.24 6.50
CA HIS A 74 16.92 -0.42 6.96
C HIS A 74 17.46 -1.35 5.87
N GLY A 75 18.68 -1.09 5.41
CA GLY A 75 19.31 -1.90 4.34
C GLY A 75 18.64 -1.72 2.97
N GLU A 76 19.11 -2.52 2.01
CA GLU A 76 18.57 -2.51 0.64
C GLU A 76 17.22 -3.22 0.53
N CYS A 77 16.36 -2.73 -0.36
CA CYS A 77 15.15 -3.43 -0.74
C CYS A 77 15.51 -4.68 -1.54
N LEU A 78 15.11 -5.85 -1.04
CA LEU A 78 15.25 -7.12 -1.76
C LEU A 78 14.13 -7.19 -2.79
N ILE A 79 14.49 -7.36 -4.06
CA ILE A 79 13.53 -7.48 -5.16
C ILE A 79 13.99 -8.64 -6.02
N GLU A 80 13.16 -9.68 -6.12
CA GLU A 80 13.46 -10.87 -6.90
C GLU A 80 12.27 -11.24 -7.79
N ARG A 81 12.58 -11.68 -9.01
CA ARG A 81 11.59 -12.28 -9.92
C ARG A 81 11.83 -13.78 -9.98
N PHE A 82 10.88 -14.56 -9.51
CA PHE A 82 11.00 -16.01 -9.44
C PHE A 82 9.64 -16.69 -9.60
N GLY A 83 9.64 -18.02 -9.67
CA GLY A 83 8.45 -18.83 -9.90
C GLY A 83 8.50 -19.53 -11.27
N SER A 84 7.36 -20.11 -11.67
CA SER A 84 7.25 -20.83 -12.94
C SER A 84 5.84 -20.73 -13.52
N GLY A 85 5.74 -20.61 -14.84
CA GLY A 85 4.45 -20.51 -15.53
C GLY A 85 3.69 -19.27 -15.10
N ASP A 86 2.41 -19.45 -14.77
CA ASP A 86 1.51 -18.36 -14.34
C ASP A 86 1.79 -17.86 -12.91
N LEU A 87 2.72 -18.50 -12.19
CA LEU A 87 3.17 -18.10 -10.84
C LEU A 87 4.49 -17.33 -10.86
N GLU A 88 5.06 -17.05 -12.04
CA GLU A 88 6.26 -16.22 -12.16
C GLU A 88 5.91 -14.74 -11.99
N GLY A 89 6.54 -14.08 -11.01
CA GLY A 89 6.30 -12.67 -10.72
C GLY A 89 7.38 -12.07 -9.83
N TYR A 90 7.28 -10.76 -9.57
CA TYR A 90 8.17 -10.10 -8.62
C TYR A 90 7.66 -10.30 -7.19
N SER A 91 8.60 -10.46 -6.26
CA SER A 91 8.37 -10.24 -4.84
C SER A 91 9.37 -9.23 -4.32
N MET A 92 8.98 -8.47 -3.32
CA MET A 92 9.88 -7.54 -2.64
C MET A 92 9.76 -7.62 -1.13
N PHE A 93 10.86 -7.27 -0.47
CA PHE A 93 10.93 -7.16 0.98
C PHE A 93 11.84 -5.99 1.37
N GLN A 94 11.35 -5.13 2.27
CA GLN A 94 12.11 -4.02 2.83
C GLN A 94 12.02 -4.08 4.36
N PHE A 95 13.16 -4.19 5.02
CA PHE A 95 13.21 -3.88 6.45
C PHE A 95 13.02 -2.38 6.65
N ILE A 96 12.22 -2.02 7.65
CA ILE A 96 12.13 -0.66 8.18
C ILE A 96 12.52 -0.72 9.66
N GLU A 97 12.85 0.41 10.29
CA GLU A 97 13.28 0.40 11.70
C GLU A 97 12.26 -0.35 12.57
N THR A 98 12.68 -1.52 13.09
CA THR A 98 11.93 -2.44 13.95
C THR A 98 10.74 -3.19 13.34
N SER A 99 10.58 -3.20 12.01
CA SER A 99 9.54 -4.00 11.32
C SER A 99 9.84 -4.21 9.82
N CYS A 100 8.82 -4.43 8.96
CA CYS A 100 9.02 -4.70 7.53
C CYS A 100 7.83 -4.34 6.63
N ILE A 101 8.12 -4.19 5.34
CA ILE A 101 7.15 -4.12 4.25
C ILE A 101 7.45 -5.27 3.29
N SER A 102 6.42 -5.97 2.82
CA SER A 102 6.55 -7.01 1.80
C SER A 102 5.50 -6.83 0.72
N ALA A 103 5.81 -7.26 -0.50
CA ALA A 103 4.79 -7.37 -1.55
C ALA A 103 5.07 -8.49 -2.54
N HIS A 104 4.00 -8.97 -3.17
CA HIS A 104 4.02 -9.88 -4.31
C HIS A 104 3.23 -9.29 -5.48
N PHE A 105 3.74 -9.43 -6.70
CA PHE A 105 3.17 -8.86 -7.92
C PHE A 105 2.82 -9.97 -8.91
N ASP A 106 1.52 -10.21 -9.12
CA ASP A 106 1.00 -11.17 -10.09
C ASP A 106 0.83 -10.50 -11.46
N GLU A 107 1.87 -10.62 -12.30
CA GLU A 107 1.93 -10.05 -13.65
C GLU A 107 1.36 -10.94 -14.77
N LYS A 108 0.91 -12.16 -14.43
CA LYS A 108 0.51 -13.18 -15.42
C LYS A 108 -0.99 -13.39 -15.46
N VAL A 109 -1.65 -13.46 -14.30
CA VAL A 109 -3.06 -13.83 -14.21
C VAL A 109 -3.94 -12.61 -14.00
N SER A 110 -3.60 -11.76 -13.03
CA SER A 110 -4.53 -10.74 -12.54
C SER A 110 -4.05 -9.28 -12.66
N ASN A 111 -2.77 -9.05 -12.95
CA ASN A 111 -2.14 -7.74 -12.76
C ASN A 111 -2.40 -7.19 -11.35
N ALA A 112 -2.32 -8.04 -10.33
CA ALA A 112 -2.54 -7.65 -8.94
C ALA A 112 -1.22 -7.40 -8.21
N ALA A 113 -1.29 -6.58 -7.17
CA ALA A 113 -0.21 -6.43 -6.20
C ALA A 113 -0.75 -6.65 -4.79
N TYR A 114 -0.12 -7.53 -4.04
CA TYR A 114 -0.46 -7.87 -2.66
C TYR A 114 0.61 -7.28 -1.76
N ILE A 115 0.26 -6.30 -0.93
CA ILE A 115 1.21 -5.48 -0.18
C ILE A 115 0.87 -5.58 1.31
N ASP A 116 1.86 -5.94 2.12
CA ASP A 116 1.79 -5.92 3.57
C ASP A 116 2.70 -4.84 4.13
N ILE A 117 2.12 -3.96 4.95
CA ILE A 117 2.84 -2.92 5.70
C ILE A 117 2.72 -3.25 7.17
N PHE A 118 3.81 -3.70 7.79
CA PHE A 118 3.87 -3.95 9.22
C PHE A 118 4.74 -2.90 9.90
N SER A 119 4.17 -2.14 10.82
CA SER A 119 4.87 -1.09 11.56
C SER A 119 4.56 -1.14 13.05
N CYS A 120 5.57 -0.94 13.89
CA CYS A 120 5.36 -0.69 15.32
C CYS A 120 4.84 0.73 15.59
N LYS A 121 4.98 1.65 14.63
CA LYS A 121 4.47 3.01 14.67
C LYS A 121 3.13 3.08 13.93
N TYR A 122 2.19 3.83 14.47
CA TYR A 122 0.95 4.11 13.76
C TYR A 122 1.22 4.83 12.44
N PHE A 123 0.61 4.33 11.37
CA PHE A 123 0.49 4.99 10.07
C PHE A 123 -0.97 4.93 9.62
N ASP A 124 -1.36 5.81 8.70
CA ASP A 124 -2.68 5.78 8.09
C ASP A 124 -2.70 4.70 6.97
N PRO A 125 -3.36 3.55 7.17
CA PRO A 125 -3.37 2.50 6.16
C PRO A 125 -4.25 2.85 4.96
N TYR A 126 -5.20 3.79 5.11
CA TYR A 126 -6.07 4.23 4.04
C TYR A 126 -5.29 5.12 3.07
N GLN A 127 -4.53 6.10 3.59
CA GLN A 127 -3.64 6.90 2.75
C GLN A 127 -2.53 6.06 2.10
N ALA A 128 -1.99 5.06 2.80
CA ALA A 128 -1.01 4.14 2.21
C ALA A 128 -1.62 3.32 1.04
N SER A 129 -2.89 2.89 1.18
CA SER A 129 -3.61 2.14 0.15
C SER A 129 -3.93 2.99 -1.07
N GLU A 130 -4.43 4.21 -0.88
CA GLU A 130 -4.66 5.16 -1.99
C GLU A 130 -3.38 5.48 -2.72
N PHE A 131 -2.28 5.74 -1.99
CA PHE A 131 -0.98 5.96 -2.60
C PHE A 131 -0.53 4.75 -3.43
N ALA A 132 -0.67 3.53 -2.90
CA ALA A 132 -0.27 2.31 -3.63
C ALA A 132 -1.12 2.12 -4.89
N LYS A 133 -2.44 2.35 -4.80
CA LYS A 133 -3.35 2.34 -5.95
C LYS A 133 -2.93 3.33 -7.02
N GLU A 134 -2.69 4.58 -6.65
CA GLU A 134 -2.28 5.64 -7.58
C GLU A 134 -0.91 5.33 -8.20
N PHE A 135 0.05 4.87 -7.40
CA PHE A 135 1.41 4.59 -7.84
C PHE A 135 1.46 3.47 -8.89
N PHE A 136 0.75 2.37 -8.63
CA PHE A 136 0.70 1.22 -9.54
C PHE A 136 -0.41 1.32 -10.59
N GLY A 137 -1.20 2.40 -10.59
CA GLY A 137 -2.30 2.60 -11.54
C GLY A 137 -3.37 1.51 -11.46
N ALA A 138 -3.71 1.07 -10.25
CA ALA A 138 -4.75 0.08 -9.99
C ALA A 138 -6.15 0.69 -10.12
N GLU A 139 -7.12 -0.14 -10.52
CA GLU A 139 -8.52 0.28 -10.66
C GLU A 139 -9.17 0.54 -9.29
N ASP A 140 -8.94 -0.40 -8.37
CA ASP A 140 -9.39 -0.35 -6.98
C ASP A 140 -8.46 -1.15 -6.05
N TYR A 141 -8.80 -1.18 -4.76
CA TYR A 141 -8.13 -2.04 -3.77
C TYR A 141 -9.09 -2.55 -2.71
N THR A 142 -8.73 -3.67 -2.09
CA THR A 142 -9.22 -4.05 -0.76
C THR A 142 -8.12 -3.88 0.27
N MET A 143 -8.49 -3.45 1.48
CA MET A 143 -7.55 -3.34 2.59
C MET A 143 -8.15 -3.93 3.86
N THR A 144 -7.36 -4.75 4.53
CA THR A 144 -7.63 -5.21 5.89
C THR A 144 -6.50 -4.76 6.81
N HIS A 145 -6.83 -4.49 8.06
CA HIS A 145 -5.83 -4.14 9.06
C HIS A 145 -5.99 -4.97 10.33
N VAL A 146 -4.87 -5.17 11.03
CA VAL A 146 -4.82 -5.89 12.29
C VAL A 146 -3.94 -5.13 13.28
N LEU A 147 -4.53 -4.78 14.42
CA LEU A 147 -3.79 -4.29 15.59
C LEU A 147 -3.02 -5.43 16.24
N ARG A 148 -1.71 -5.28 16.34
CA ARG A 148 -0.79 -6.28 16.91
C ARG A 148 -0.60 -5.98 18.40
N LYS A 149 -0.73 -7.00 19.24
CA LYS A 149 -0.73 -6.92 20.70
C LYS A 149 0.26 -7.90 21.29
#